data_AF-A0A2V6KST0-F1
#
_entry.id   AF-A0A2V6KST0-F1
#
_cell.length_a   1.000
_cell.length_b   1.000
_cell.length_c   1.000
_cell.angle_alpha   90.00
_cell.angle_beta   90.00
_cell.angle_gamma   90.00
#
_symmetry.space_group_name_H-M   'P 1'
#
loop_
_entity.id
_entity.type
_entity.pdbx_description
1 polymer ?
#
loop_
_entity_poly.entity_id
_entity_poly.type
_entity_poly.pdbx_seq_one_letter_code
_entity_poly.pdbx_strand_id
1 'polypeptide(L)'
;MTRNSFGKTVAAILLLTLASVDELRICAQESPEVAPRAMPVAAGPNDVARFLAGMPVPENSPLAPLTRDPAWQEHAAFFENQRARFSLRRSIFSTRFGVHPLRKGIDGAAS
;
A
#
# COMPACT_ATOMS: atom_id res chain seq x y z
N MET A 1 -22.41 -56.52 1.78
CA MET A 1 -21.45 -55.39 1.89
C MET A 1 -21.52 -54.83 3.30
N THR A 2 -20.37 -54.73 3.95
CA THR A 2 -20.24 -54.72 5.41
C THR A 2 -20.24 -53.30 6.00
N ARG A 3 -21.13 -53.07 6.97
CA ARG A 3 -21.35 -51.81 7.71
C ARG A 3 -20.11 -51.31 8.50
N ASN A 4 -19.07 -52.13 8.57
CA ASN A 4 -17.84 -51.92 9.33
C ASN A 4 -16.75 -51.14 8.55
N SER A 5 -16.85 -51.04 7.23
CA SER A 5 -15.87 -50.33 6.39
C SER A 5 -16.11 -48.83 6.41
N PHE A 6 -17.37 -48.40 6.36
CA PHE A 6 -17.73 -46.98 6.31
C PHE A 6 -17.31 -46.22 7.57
N GLY A 7 -17.53 -46.80 8.76
CA GLY A 7 -17.08 -46.21 10.02
C GLY A 7 -15.56 -46.12 10.15
N LYS A 8 -14.82 -47.08 9.58
CA LYS A 8 -13.35 -47.05 9.54
C LYS A 8 -12.82 -45.96 8.62
N THR A 9 -13.45 -45.77 7.45
CA THR A 9 -13.07 -44.71 6.51
C THR A 9 -13.36 -43.33 7.07
N VAL A 10 -14.52 -43.13 7.70
CA VAL A 10 -14.87 -41.86 8.36
C VAL A 10 -13.93 -41.57 9.53
N ALA A 11 -13.61 -42.58 10.35
CA ALA A 11 -12.66 -42.44 11.45
C ALA A 11 -11.24 -42.14 10.96
N ALA A 12 -10.79 -42.78 9.87
CA ALA A 12 -9.47 -42.53 9.29
C ALA A 12 -9.36 -41.12 8.70
N ILE A 13 -10.40 -40.65 7.99
CA ILE A 13 -10.45 -39.29 7.44
C ILE A 13 -10.46 -38.25 8.59
N LEU A 14 -11.21 -38.51 9.66
CA LEU A 14 -11.24 -37.63 10.84
C LEU A 14 -9.89 -37.59 11.57
N LEU A 15 -9.18 -38.72 11.66
CA LEU A 15 -7.83 -38.78 12.24
C LEU A 15 -6.80 -38.06 11.37
N LEU A 16 -6.91 -38.16 10.04
CA LEU A 16 -6.04 -37.48 9.09
C LEU A 16 -6.22 -35.95 9.10
N THR A 17 -7.43 -35.45 9.27
CA THR A 17 -7.68 -34.00 9.35
C THR A 17 -7.21 -33.39 10.67
N LEU A 18 -7.30 -34.12 11.79
CA LEU A 18 -6.83 -33.65 13.10
C LEU A 18 -5.30 -33.62 13.21
N ALA A 19 -4.58 -34.48 12.48
CA ALA A 19 -3.11 -34.52 12.49
C ALA A 19 -2.44 -33.45 11.61
N SER A 20 -3.20 -32.69 10.81
CA SER A 20 -2.67 -31.73 9.83
C SER A 20 -2.65 -30.26 10.30
N VAL A 21 -3.03 -29.99 11.55
CA VAL A 21 -3.10 -28.60 12.08
C VAL A 21 -1.79 -28.15 12.75
N ASP A 22 -0.81 -29.04 12.96
CA ASP A 22 0.39 -28.73 13.76
C ASP A 22 1.55 -28.04 12.98
N GLU A 23 1.36 -27.66 11.71
CA GLU A 23 2.38 -26.92 10.96
C GLU A 23 1.89 -25.62 10.28
N LEU A 24 0.85 -24.98 10.84
CA LEU A 24 0.90 -23.51 10.90
C LEU A 24 1.69 -23.09 12.14
N ARG A 25 2.94 -23.56 12.22
CA ARG A 25 3.99 -22.72 12.80
C ARG A 25 4.13 -21.56 11.83
N ILE A 26 3.22 -20.60 11.96
CA ILE A 26 3.46 -19.21 11.65
C ILE A 26 4.87 -19.00 12.18
N CYS A 27 5.82 -18.72 11.30
CA CYS A 27 7.08 -18.10 11.68
C CYS A 27 6.69 -16.73 12.24
N ALA A 28 6.08 -16.73 13.43
CA ALA A 28 6.04 -15.61 14.31
C ALA A 28 7.51 -15.40 14.55
N GLN A 29 8.06 -14.48 13.74
CA GLN A 29 9.41 -14.04 13.85
C GLN A 29 9.66 -13.89 15.34
N GLU A 30 10.68 -14.59 15.81
CA GLU A 30 11.44 -14.12 16.94
C GLU A 30 11.90 -12.72 16.54
N SER A 31 11.04 -11.73 16.83
CA SER A 31 11.38 -10.33 16.82
C SER A 31 12.55 -10.26 17.79
N PRO A 32 13.76 -9.90 17.34
CA PRO A 32 14.89 -9.82 18.25
C PRO A 32 14.47 -8.92 19.40
N GLU A 33 14.35 -9.53 20.58
CA GLU A 33 14.06 -8.83 21.82
C GLU A 33 15.13 -7.75 21.94
N VAL A 34 14.74 -6.49 21.74
CA VAL A 34 15.59 -5.28 21.70
C VAL A 34 16.34 -5.03 20.38
N ALA A 35 15.63 -4.90 19.26
CA ALA A 35 15.99 -3.80 18.36
C ALA A 35 15.76 -2.47 19.11
N PRO A 36 16.62 -1.45 18.99
CA PRO A 36 16.32 -0.11 19.49
C PRO A 36 14.92 0.27 18.99
N ARG A 37 13.95 0.37 19.89
CA ARG A 37 12.59 0.74 19.50
C ARG A 37 12.72 2.08 18.83
N ALA A 38 12.44 2.13 17.52
CA ALA A 38 12.46 3.37 16.77
C ALA A 38 11.62 4.37 17.57
N MET A 39 12.26 5.40 18.11
CA MET A 39 11.53 6.41 18.86
C MET A 39 10.48 6.97 17.90
N PRO A 40 9.20 7.10 18.33
CA PRO A 40 8.18 7.67 17.47
C PRO A 40 8.68 9.04 17.04
N VAL A 41 9.02 9.16 15.76
CA VAL A 41 9.29 10.46 15.17
C VAL A 41 7.98 11.24 15.28
N ALA A 42 8.03 12.37 15.98
CA ALA A 42 6.88 13.27 16.17
C ALA A 42 6.56 14.01 14.86
N ALA A 43 6.33 13.27 13.78
CA ALA A 43 5.81 13.77 12.53
C ALA A 43 4.29 13.94 12.63
N GLY A 44 3.77 15.01 12.03
CA GLY A 44 2.32 15.16 11.90
C GLY A 44 1.73 14.00 11.09
N PRO A 45 0.47 13.59 11.34
CA PRO A 45 -0.16 12.49 10.60
C PRO A 45 -0.13 12.67 9.07
N ASN A 46 -0.22 13.91 8.59
CA ASN A 46 -0.12 14.23 7.16
C ASN A 46 1.27 13.92 6.58
N ASP A 47 2.35 14.21 7.32
CA ASP A 47 3.71 13.95 6.87
C ASP A 47 3.99 12.45 6.83
N VAL A 48 3.48 11.71 7.83
CA VAL A 48 3.53 10.24 7.86
C VAL A 48 2.78 9.67 6.65
N ALA A 49 1.56 10.15 6.37
CA ALA A 49 0.78 9.69 5.23
C ALA A 49 1.51 9.95 3.91
N ARG A 50 2.14 11.13 3.76
CA ARG A 50 2.94 11.48 2.57
C ARG A 50 4.15 10.56 2.44
N PHE A 51 4.89 10.37 3.52
CA PHE A 51 6.06 9.49 3.57
C PHE A 51 5.72 8.07 3.14
N LEU A 52 4.65 7.50 3.69
CA LEU A 52 4.20 6.14 3.37
C LEU A 52 3.70 6.01 1.92
N ALA A 53 3.05 7.06 1.39
CA ALA A 53 2.56 7.09 0.02
C ALA A 53 3.65 7.38 -1.04
N GLY A 54 4.93 7.52 -0.64
CA GLY A 54 6.00 7.89 -1.55
C GLY A 54 5.85 9.31 -2.13
N MET A 55 5.20 10.21 -1.38
CA MET A 55 5.06 11.62 -1.72
C MET A 55 6.16 12.46 -1.04
N PRO A 56 6.59 13.57 -1.64
CA PRO A 56 7.57 14.46 -1.03
C PRO A 56 7.04 14.98 0.31
N VAL A 57 7.87 14.97 1.34
CA VAL A 57 7.53 15.46 2.69
C VAL A 57 8.12 16.87 2.86
N PRO A 58 7.47 17.79 3.61
CA PRO A 58 8.06 19.09 3.90
C PRO A 58 9.46 18.99 4.52
N GLU A 59 10.39 19.88 4.14
CA GLU A 59 11.78 19.87 4.62
C GLU A 59 11.92 20.06 6.15
N ASN A 60 10.94 20.72 6.77
CA ASN A 60 10.87 20.90 8.23
C ASN A 60 10.32 19.66 8.95
N SER A 61 9.88 18.64 8.22
CA SER A 61 9.38 17.41 8.81
C SER A 61 10.54 16.54 9.30
N PRO A 62 10.41 15.91 10.47
CA PRO A 62 11.43 14.98 10.97
C PRO A 62 11.58 13.72 10.09
N LEU A 63 10.68 13.48 9.13
CA LEU A 63 10.79 12.41 8.13
C LEU A 63 11.58 12.81 6.88
N ALA A 64 11.86 14.10 6.67
CA ALA A 64 12.53 14.58 5.46
C ALA A 64 13.90 13.90 5.21
N PRO A 65 14.77 13.68 6.22
CA PRO A 65 16.05 12.99 6.00
C PRO A 65 15.88 11.55 5.52
N LEU A 66 14.83 10.86 5.96
CA LEU A 66 14.56 9.46 5.59
C LEU A 66 14.12 9.32 4.13
N THR A 67 13.64 10.40 3.51
CA THR A 67 13.29 10.37 2.08
C THR A 67 14.52 10.31 1.17
N ARG A 68 15.73 10.56 1.69
CA ARG A 68 16.98 10.47 0.92
C ARG A 68 17.56 9.05 0.90
N ASP A 69 16.99 8.13 1.67
CA ASP A 69 17.40 6.73 1.70
C ASP A 69 17.11 6.07 0.33
N PRO A 70 18.06 5.32 -0.26
CA PRO A 70 17.85 4.65 -1.54
C PRO A 70 16.66 3.66 -1.55
N ALA A 71 16.46 2.90 -0.47
CA ALA A 71 15.35 1.96 -0.38
C ALA A 71 14.00 2.69 -0.33
N TRP A 72 13.95 3.86 0.33
CA TRP A 72 12.77 4.70 0.29
C TRP A 72 12.54 5.32 -1.10
N GLN A 73 13.59 5.74 -1.80
CA GLN A 73 13.49 6.27 -3.17
C GLN A 73 12.94 5.22 -4.14
N GLU A 74 13.37 3.96 -4.02
CA GLU A 74 12.81 2.84 -4.78
C GLU A 74 11.32 2.63 -4.48
N HIS A 75 10.93 2.68 -3.19
CA HIS A 75 9.53 2.64 -2.76
C HIS A 75 8.73 3.81 -3.38
N ALA A 76 9.23 5.03 -3.32
CA ALA A 76 8.57 6.21 -3.87
C ALA A 76 8.42 6.14 -5.39
N ALA A 77 9.45 5.66 -6.10
CA ALA A 77 9.44 5.49 -7.55
C ALA A 77 8.36 4.50 -8.01
N PHE A 78 8.13 3.41 -7.25
CA PHE A 78 7.02 2.50 -7.53
C PHE A 78 5.67 3.22 -7.53
N PHE A 79 5.40 4.03 -6.50
CA PHE A 79 4.15 4.80 -6.40
C PHE A 79 4.01 5.87 -7.48
N GLU A 80 5.10 6.54 -7.85
CA GLU A 80 5.09 7.53 -8.93
C GLU A 80 4.73 6.88 -10.26
N ASN A 81 5.31 5.72 -10.57
CA ASN A 81 4.99 4.97 -11.78
C ASN A 81 3.50 4.57 -11.85
N GLN A 82 2.91 4.14 -10.73
CA GLN A 82 1.47 3.85 -10.70
C GLN A 82 0.64 5.11 -10.91
N ARG A 83 0.97 6.21 -10.22
CA ARG A 83 0.28 7.51 -10.37
C ARG A 83 0.35 8.04 -11.80
N ALA A 84 1.49 7.96 -12.46
CA ALA A 84 1.69 8.38 -13.84
C ALA A 84 0.76 7.64 -14.82
N ARG A 85 0.57 6.32 -14.65
CA ARG A 85 -0.36 5.51 -15.46
C ARG A 85 -1.80 6.01 -15.35
N PHE A 86 -2.24 6.35 -14.15
CA PHE A 86 -3.59 6.90 -13.94
C PHE A 86 -3.71 8.33 -14.46
N SER A 87 -2.66 9.15 -14.30
CA SER A 87 -2.62 10.53 -14.79
C SER A 87 -2.77 10.59 -16.31
N LEU A 88 -2.08 9.71 -17.05
CA LEU A 88 -2.19 9.64 -18.51
C LEU A 88 -3.61 9.34 -18.97
N ARG A 89 -4.29 8.38 -18.34
CA ARG A 89 -5.68 8.04 -18.66
C ARG A 89 -6.62 9.21 -18.42
N ARG A 90 -6.41 9.98 -17.35
CA ARG A 90 -7.20 11.18 -17.03
C ARG A 90 -6.93 12.32 -18.01
N SER A 91 -5.68 12.53 -18.37
CA SER A 91 -5.27 13.56 -19.35
C SER A 91 -5.86 13.27 -20.73
N ILE A 92 -5.78 12.02 -21.21
CA ILE A 92 -6.39 11.62 -22.49
C ILE A 92 -7.92 11.80 -22.46
N PHE A 93 -8.57 11.45 -21.35
CA PHE A 93 -10.00 11.69 -21.17
C PHE A 93 -10.33 13.20 -21.22
N SER A 94 -9.57 14.04 -20.53
CA SER A 94 -9.75 15.50 -20.53
C SER A 94 -9.54 16.12 -21.91
N THR A 95 -8.52 15.66 -22.65
CA THR A 95 -8.19 16.15 -24.00
C THR A 95 -9.20 15.68 -25.05
N ARG A 96 -9.73 14.46 -24.91
CA ARG A 96 -10.71 13.88 -25.86
C ARG A 96 -12.14 14.39 -25.63
N PHE A 97 -12.49 14.79 -24.40
CA PHE A 97 -13.83 15.28 -24.07
C PHE A 97 -13.90 16.80 -23.80
N GLY A 98 -12.87 17.56 -24.18
CA GLY A 98 -12.96 19.01 -24.35
C GLY A 98 -13.62 19.75 -23.19
N VAL A 99 -13.14 19.54 -21.95
CA VAL A 99 -13.50 20.46 -20.86
C VAL A 99 -12.70 21.74 -21.07
N HIS A 100 -13.19 22.60 -21.96
CA HIS A 100 -12.68 23.97 -22.10
C HIS A 100 -12.91 24.69 -20.77
N PRO A 101 -11.87 25.27 -20.13
CA PRO A 101 -12.12 26.28 -19.11
C PRO A 101 -12.87 27.41 -19.80
N LEU A 102 -14.06 27.75 -19.29
CA LEU A 102 -14.86 28.87 -19.75
C LEU A 102 -13.96 30.11 -19.87
N ARG A 103 -13.61 30.45 -21.12
CA ARG A 103 -12.90 31.66 -21.46
C ARG A 103 -13.88 32.79 -21.16
N LYS A 104 -13.78 33.36 -19.96
CA LYS A 104 -14.56 34.53 -19.54
C LYS A 104 -14.27 35.61 -20.58
N GLY A 105 -15.25 35.90 -21.44
CA GLY A 105 -15.27 37.09 -22.25
C GLY A 105 -15.11 38.28 -21.32
N ILE A 106 -13.99 38.98 -21.47
CA ILE A 106 -13.88 40.35 -21.03
C ILE A 106 -13.87 41.17 -22.30
N ASP A 107 -15.08 41.50 -22.71
CA ASP A 107 -15.37 42.59 -23.62
C ASP A 107 -14.83 43.86 -22.94
N GLY A 108 -13.77 44.42 -23.50
CA GLY A 108 -13.20 45.70 -23.12
C GLY A 108 -13.24 46.62 -24.32
N ALA A 109 -14.43 47.12 -24.63
CA ALA A 109 -14.59 48.35 -25.38
C ALA A 109 -14.09 49.54 -24.53
N ALA A 110 -13.73 50.63 -25.22
CA ALA A 110 -13.12 51.89 -24.74
C ALA A 110 -11.60 51.80 -24.57
N SER A 111 -10.78 52.62 -25.23
CA SER A 111 -10.99 53.92 -25.87
C SER A 111 -9.96 54.17 -26.97
#